data_AF-A0A357KL24-F1
#
_entry.id   AF-A0A357KL24-F1
#
_cell.length_a   1.000
_cell.length_b   1.000
_cell.length_c   1.000
_cell.angle_alpha   90.00
_cell.angle_beta   90.00
_cell.angle_gamma   90.00
#
_symmetry.space_group_name_H-M   'P 1'
#
loop_
_entity.id
_entity.type
_entity.pdbx_description
1 polymer ?
#
loop_
_entity_poly.entity_id
_entity_poly.type
_entity_poly.pdbx_seq_one_letter_code
_entity_poly.pdbx_strand_id
1 'polypeptide(L)' 'MRIKKPQNSKKLIILGLVGLTIVSLLNLAADIFFHQPAANLSHDGWYSVWFPGYISWFIFLLIGLITNATQHIKQ' A
#
# COMPACT_ATOMS: atom_id res chain seq x y z
N MET A 1 -1.46 33.30 -10.79
CA MET A 1 -0.75 32.04 -11.11
C MET A 1 -1.65 30.86 -10.68
N ARG A 2 -2.22 30.08 -11.62
CA ARG A 2 -3.16 28.99 -11.29
C ARG A 2 -2.35 27.71 -11.03
N ILE A 3 -2.21 27.32 -9.76
CA ILE A 3 -1.53 26.08 -9.38
C ILE A 3 -2.40 24.91 -9.89
N LYS A 4 -1.90 24.13 -10.86
CA LYS A 4 -2.60 22.93 -11.34
C LYS A 4 -2.65 21.92 -10.21
N LYS A 5 -3.86 21.43 -9.86
CA LYS A 5 -4.01 20.26 -8.98
C LYS A 5 -3.17 19.12 -9.55
N PRO A 6 -2.24 18.53 -8.78
CA PRO A 6 -1.49 17.38 -9.25
C PRO A 6 -2.45 16.21 -9.42
N GLN A 7 -2.90 15.96 -10.64
CA GLN A 7 -3.76 14.84 -11.02
C GLN A 7 -3.17 13.46 -10.62
N ASN A 8 -1.88 13.45 -10.28
CA ASN A 8 -1.14 12.27 -9.89
C ASN A 8 -1.40 11.82 -8.44
N SER A 9 -1.88 12.68 -7.52
CA SER A 9 -2.12 12.28 -6.12
C SER A 9 -3.20 11.20 -6.01
N LYS A 10 -4.31 11.37 -6.72
CA LYS A 10 -5.40 10.38 -6.79
C LYS A 10 -4.93 9.04 -7.37
N LYS A 11 -4.07 9.09 -8.39
CA LYS A 11 -3.49 7.88 -8.99
C LYS A 11 -2.62 7.12 -8.00
N LEU A 12 -1.80 7.83 -7.20
CA LEU A 12 -0.97 7.21 -6.16
C LEU A 12 -1.80 6.58 -5.04
N ILE A 13 -2.89 7.24 -4.63
CA ILE A 13 -3.83 6.67 -3.64
C ILE A 13 -4.45 5.38 -4.17
N ILE A 14 -4.99 5.39 -5.39
CA ILE A 14 -5.59 4.21 -6.02
C ILE A 14 -4.55 3.10 -6.16
N LEU A 15 -3.35 3.42 -6.63
CA LEU A 15 -2.25 2.47 -6.78
C LEU A 15 -1.87 1.82 -5.45
N GLY A 16 -1.71 2.62 -4.39
CA GLY A 16 -1.40 2.12 -3.06
C GLY A 16 -2.51 1.21 -2.50
N LEU A 17 -3.78 1.59 -2.67
CA LEU A 17 -4.92 0.77 -2.25
C LEU A 17 -4.99 -0.56 -3.01
N VAL A 18 -4.88 -0.52 -4.34
CA VAL A 18 -4.90 -1.73 -5.18
C VAL A 18 -3.75 -2.66 -4.79
N GLY A 19 -2.54 -2.12 -4.62
CA GLY A 19 -1.39 -2.89 -4.19
C GLY A 19 -1.55 -3.53 -2.81
N LEU A 20 -2.09 -2.77 -1.83
CA LEU A 20 -2.39 -3.29 -0.49
C LEU A 20 -3.45 -4.40 -0.53
N THR A 21 -4.48 -4.26 -1.35
CA THR A 21 -5.49 -5.31 -1.54
C THR A 21 -4.87 -6.56 -2.14
N ILE A 22 -4.07 -6.43 -3.21
CA ILE A 22 -3.43 -7.55 -3.87
C ILE A 22 -2.48 -8.28 -2.92
N VAL A 23 -1.60 -7.57 -2.22
CA VAL A 23 -0.65 -8.23 -1.28
C VAL A 23 -1.39 -8.91 -0.14
N SER A 24 -2.50 -8.34 0.34
CA SER A 24 -3.31 -8.96 1.39
C SER A 24 -3.99 -10.23 0.92
N LEU A 25 -4.58 -10.23 -0.27
CA LEU A 25 -5.21 -11.41 -0.84
C LEU A 25 -4.20 -12.51 -1.14
N LEU A 26 -3.00 -12.15 -1.62
CA LEU A 26 -1.93 -13.10 -1.86
C LEU A 26 -1.37 -13.69 -0.56
N ASN A 27 -1.16 -12.87 0.48
CA ASN A 27 -0.71 -13.34 1.79
C ASN A 27 -1.73 -14.29 2.41
N LEU A 28 -3.02 -13.92 2.36
CA LEU A 28 -4.10 -14.76 2.84
C LEU A 28 -4.21 -16.07 2.06
N ALA A 29 -4.08 -16.02 0.72
CA ALA A 29 -4.11 -17.21 -0.11
C ALA A 29 -2.92 -18.15 0.19
N ALA A 30 -1.72 -17.59 0.41
CA ALA A 30 -0.52 -18.33 0.79
C ALA A 30 -0.67 -19.04 2.14
N ASP A 31 -1.32 -18.41 3.11
CA ASP A 31 -1.58 -18.98 4.43
C ASP A 31 -2.65 -20.09 4.37
N ILE A 32 -3.78 -19.83 3.71
CA ILE A 32 -4.94 -20.76 3.70
C ILE A 32 -4.74 -21.93 2.73
N PHE A 33 -4.35 -21.68 1.49
CA PHE A 33 -4.36 -22.71 0.44
C PHE A 33 -3.01 -23.42 0.28
N PHE A 34 -1.92 -22.71 0.55
CA PHE A 34 -0.57 -23.25 0.37
C PHE A 34 0.12 -23.61 1.68
N HIS A 35 -0.52 -23.32 2.83
CA HIS A 35 0.00 -23.56 4.17
C HIS A 35 1.44 -23.04 4.34
N GLN A 36 1.77 -21.91 3.70
CA GLN A 36 3.12 -21.37 3.77
C GLN A 36 3.37 -20.78 5.17
N PRO A 37 4.32 -21.29 5.95
CA PRO A 37 4.57 -20.79 7.31
C PRO A 37 4.91 -19.31 7.33
N ALA A 38 5.68 -18.85 6.33
CA ALA A 38 6.05 -17.45 6.19
C ALA A 38 4.86 -16.52 5.91
N ALA A 39 3.71 -17.04 5.48
CA ALA A 39 2.50 -16.24 5.26
C ALA A 39 1.73 -15.95 6.55
N ASN A 40 1.97 -16.69 7.62
CA ASN A 40 1.40 -16.45 8.92
C ASN A 40 2.12 -15.27 9.61
N LEU A 41 1.35 -14.26 10.04
CA LEU A 41 1.84 -13.05 10.73
C LEU A 41 2.69 -13.34 11.98
N SER A 42 2.47 -14.47 12.65
CA SER A 42 3.22 -14.86 13.86
C SER A 42 4.54 -15.55 13.56
N HIS A 43 4.83 -15.86 12.30
CA HIS A 43 6.07 -16.53 11.90
C HIS A 43 7.15 -15.50 11.58
N ASP A 44 8.38 -15.70 12.07
CA ASP A 44 9.49 -14.75 11.88
C ASP A 44 9.77 -14.44 10.40
N GLY A 45 9.62 -15.45 9.53
CA GLY A 45 9.73 -15.31 8.08
C GLY A 45 8.71 -14.36 7.42
N TRP A 46 7.65 -13.96 8.11
CA TRP A 46 6.67 -13.02 7.58
C TRP A 46 7.26 -11.63 7.35
N TYR A 47 8.13 -11.20 8.26
CA TYR A 47 8.79 -9.89 8.19
C TYR A 47 9.77 -9.76 7.01
N SER A 48 10.32 -10.86 6.52
CA SER A 48 11.23 -10.85 5.38
C SER A 48 10.50 -11.06 4.05
N VAL A 49 9.43 -11.85 4.03
CA VAL A 49 8.73 -12.23 2.79
C VAL A 49 7.58 -11.29 2.45
N TRP A 50 6.74 -10.92 3.42
CA TRP A 50 5.48 -10.22 3.15
C TRP A 50 5.49 -8.77 3.58
N PHE A 51 6.04 -8.48 4.75
CA PHE A 51 6.09 -7.13 5.31
C PHE A 51 6.68 -6.07 4.35
N PRO A 52 7.76 -6.32 3.59
CA PRO A 52 8.29 -5.33 2.66
C PRO A 52 7.27 -4.92 1.58
N GLY A 53 6.43 -5.86 1.13
CA GLY A 53 5.34 -5.61 0.20
C GLY A 53 4.28 -4.68 0.81
N TYR A 54 3.82 -4.98 2.03
CA TYR A 54 2.87 -4.13 2.75
C TYR A 54 3.39 -2.70 2.93
N ILE A 55 4.64 -2.56 3.40
CA ILE A 55 5.27 -1.24 3.61
C ILE A 55 5.40 -0.47 2.30
N SER A 56 5.81 -1.13 1.21
CA SER A 56 5.98 -0.46 -0.08
C SER A 56 4.66 0.15 -0.57
N TRP A 57 3.57 -0.63 -0.56
CA TRP A 57 2.25 -0.14 -0.99
C TRP A 57 1.66 0.90 -0.02
N PHE A 58 1.90 0.74 1.28
CA PHE A 58 1.51 1.72 2.28
C PHE A 58 2.21 3.06 2.09
N ILE A 59 3.50 3.08 1.73
CA ILE A 59 4.23 4.31 1.43
C ILE A 59 3.63 5.03 0.22
N PHE A 60 3.30 4.32 -0.87
CA PHE A 60 2.63 4.93 -2.02
C PHE A 60 1.29 5.56 -1.64
N LEU A 61 0.51 4.87 -0.81
CA LEU A 61 -0.76 5.40 -0.29
C LEU A 61 -0.53 6.66 0.55
N LEU A 62 0.43 6.64 1.49
CA LEU A 62 0.75 7.79 2.33
C LEU A 62 1.21 9.00 1.51
N ILE A 63 2.09 8.82 0.54
CA ILE A 63 2.55 9.90 -0.34
C ILE A 63 1.36 10.50 -1.08
N GLY A 64 0.47 9.67 -1.63
CA GLY A 64 -0.74 10.10 -2.30
C GLY A 64 -1.66 10.92 -1.39
N LEU A 65 -1.91 10.44 -0.17
CA LEU A 65 -2.74 11.09 0.84
C LEU A 65 -2.17 12.44 1.31
N ILE A 66 -0.89 12.48 1.69
CA ILE A 66 -0.21 13.70 2.15
C ILE A 66 -0.19 14.75 1.04
N THR A 67 0.11 14.33 -0.19
CA THR A 67 0.10 15.23 -1.35
C THR A 67 -1.31 15.77 -1.60
N ASN A 68 -2.35 14.93 -1.50
CA ASN A 68 -3.73 15.37 -1.65
C ASN A 68 -4.15 16.36 -0.54
N ALA A 69 -3.87 16.05 0.73
CA ALA A 69 -4.21 16.89 1.86
C ALA A 69 -3.54 18.27 1.81
N THR A 70 -2.25 18.31 1.44
CA THR A 70 -1.49 19.56 1.31
C THR A 70 -2.06 20.48 0.23
N GLN A 71 -2.68 19.92 -0.81
CA GLN A 71 -3.35 20.73 -1.85
C GLN A 71 -4.61 21.39 -1.31
N HIS A 72 -5.39 20.70 -0.48
CA HIS A 72 -6.62 21.25 0.10
C HIS A 72 -6.36 22.44 1.05
N ILE A 73 -5.21 22.45 1.74
CA ILE A 73 -4.81 23.55 2.64
C ILE A 73 -4.35 24.79 1.85
N LYS A 74 -3.83 24.62 0.62
CA LYS A 74 -3.32 25.71 -0.22
C LYS A 74 -4.38 26.34 -1.14
N GLN A 75 -5.63 25.86 -1.13
CA GLN A 75 -6.74 26.44 -1.90
C GLN A 75 -7.45 27.52 -1.08
#